data_AF-A0A9P6XSC4-F1
#
_entry.id   AF-A0A9P6XSC4-F1
#
_cell.length_a   1.000
_cell.length_b   1.000
_cell.length_c   1.000
_cell.angle_alpha   90.00
_cell.angle_beta   90.00
_cell.angle_gamma   90.00
#
_symmetry.space_group_name_H-M   'P 1'
#
loop_
_entity.id
_entity.type
_entity.pdbx_description
1 polymer ?
#
loop_
_entity_poly.entity_id
_entity_poly.type
_entity_poly.pdbx_seq_one_letter_code
_entity_poly.pdbx_strand_id
1 'polypeptide(L)'
;MGVNNARVLDIHYPDRNIAALLLHNDYVAEFKQLLESKRVHFATNFGPWNGSTLKDPQYKDLTEQERTSKACEIQQQRLQRSVLHIREPVKFAVAYYFYQQKWATKSFIDQLNNSRYGRSEDIMDNFSEDTTTNVTNHNNIQH
;
A
#
# COMPACT_ATOMS: atom_id res chain seq x y z
N MET A 1 -23.79 -4.01 1.73
CA MET A 1 -23.06 -4.76 2.78
C MET A 1 -22.68 -3.73 3.83
N GLY A 2 -23.02 -3.92 5.12
CA GLY A 2 -22.67 -2.97 6.20
C GLY A 2 -21.19 -3.05 6.55
N VAL A 3 -20.30 -2.84 5.57
CA VAL A 3 -18.85 -2.97 5.71
C VAL A 3 -18.27 -1.61 6.00
N ASN A 4 -17.43 -1.52 7.03
CA ASN A 4 -16.65 -0.31 7.28
C ASN A 4 -15.49 -0.23 6.28
N ASN A 5 -15.70 0.48 5.17
CA ASN A 5 -14.71 0.62 4.10
C ASN A 5 -13.38 1.26 4.56
N ALA A 6 -13.37 2.02 5.67
CA ALA A 6 -12.13 2.58 6.20
C ALA A 6 -11.24 1.51 6.88
N ARG A 7 -11.81 0.34 7.22
CA ARG A 7 -11.11 -0.78 7.85
C ARG A 7 -10.69 -1.87 6.86
N VAL A 8 -11.14 -1.77 5.61
CA VAL A 8 -10.66 -2.59 4.49
C VAL A 8 -9.53 -1.82 3.80
N LEU A 9 -8.31 -2.34 3.87
CA LEU A 9 -7.10 -1.67 3.43
C LEU A 9 -6.78 -1.96 1.96
N ASP A 10 -7.03 -3.19 1.51
CA ASP A 10 -6.85 -3.61 0.13
C ASP A 10 -7.76 -4.81 -0.17
N ILE A 11 -8.14 -4.96 -1.44
CA ILE A 11 -8.82 -6.15 -1.97
C ILE A 11 -8.13 -6.52 -3.28
N HIS A 12 -7.70 -7.78 -3.40
CA HIS A 12 -7.17 -8.32 -4.64
C HIS A 12 -7.65 -9.76 -4.89
N TYR A 13 -7.50 -10.22 -6.13
CA TYR A 13 -8.01 -11.51 -6.58
C TYR A 13 -6.84 -12.40 -7.00
N PRO A 14 -6.27 -13.17 -6.05
CA PRO A 14 -5.03 -13.91 -6.32
C PRO A 14 -5.22 -15.18 -7.16
N ASP A 15 -6.45 -15.72 -7.22
CA ASP A 15 -6.85 -16.91 -7.99
C ASP A 15 -8.33 -16.81 -8.38
N ARG A 16 -8.79 -17.64 -9.32
CA ARG A 16 -10.20 -17.76 -9.69
C ARG A 16 -11.02 -18.16 -8.47
N ASN A 17 -12.09 -17.42 -8.21
CA ASN A 17 -13.00 -17.61 -7.08
C ASN A 17 -12.40 -17.33 -5.70
N ILE A 18 -11.21 -16.74 -5.62
CA ILE A 18 -10.58 -16.32 -4.36
C ILE A 18 -10.47 -14.79 -4.35
N ALA A 19 -11.04 -14.17 -3.33
CA ALA A 19 -10.80 -12.77 -2.99
C ALA A 19 -9.94 -12.73 -1.72
N ALA A 20 -8.82 -12.03 -1.78
CA ALA A 20 -7.98 -11.74 -0.64
C ALA A 20 -8.28 -10.32 -0.15
N LEU A 21 -8.53 -10.18 1.14
CA LEU A 21 -8.77 -8.89 1.77
C LEU A 21 -7.67 -8.60 2.80
N LEU A 22 -7.12 -7.40 2.72
CA LEU A 22 -6.29 -6.84 3.78
C LEU A 22 -7.18 -5.99 4.68
N LEU A 23 -7.22 -6.34 5.97
CA LEU A 23 -8.10 -5.71 6.96
C LEU A 23 -7.29 -5.13 8.11
N HIS A 24 -7.82 -4.10 8.74
CA HIS A 24 -7.32 -3.67 10.05
C HIS A 24 -7.56 -4.78 11.10
N ASN A 25 -6.56 -5.07 11.94
CA ASN A 25 -6.61 -6.18 12.90
C ASN A 25 -7.86 -6.15 13.79
N ASP A 26 -8.21 -4.99 14.34
CA ASP A 26 -9.40 -4.81 15.20
C ASP A 26 -10.73 -5.13 14.50
N TYR A 27 -10.77 -5.12 13.16
CA TYR A 27 -11.97 -5.38 12.38
C TYR A 27 -12.11 -6.84 11.94
N VAL A 28 -11.07 -7.66 12.12
CA VAL A 28 -11.06 -9.05 11.62
C VAL A 28 -12.19 -9.88 12.23
N ALA A 29 -12.44 -9.76 13.54
CA ALA A 29 -13.48 -10.54 14.22
C ALA A 29 -14.89 -10.16 13.74
N GLU A 30 -15.20 -8.87 13.70
CA GLU A 30 -16.48 -8.34 13.21
C GLU A 30 -16.71 -8.71 11.74
N PHE A 31 -15.69 -8.54 10.90
CA PHE A 31 -15.79 -8.87 9.47
C PHE A 31 -16.00 -10.37 9.25
N LYS A 32 -15.37 -11.23 10.05
CA LYS A 32 -15.60 -12.68 9.98
C LYS A 32 -17.04 -13.04 10.29
N GLN A 33 -17.60 -12.51 11.37
CA GLN A 33 -19.01 -12.71 11.73
C GLN A 33 -19.96 -12.21 10.64
N LEU A 34 -19.65 -11.06 10.04
CA LEU A 34 -20.43 -10.53 8.92
C LEU A 34 -20.43 -11.49 7.73
N LEU A 35 -19.26 -12.01 7.34
CA LEU A 35 -19.15 -12.97 6.24
C LEU A 35 -19.87 -14.29 6.53
N GLU A 36 -19.77 -14.80 7.76
CA GLU A 36 -20.50 -16.00 8.21
C GLU A 36 -22.01 -15.80 8.14
N SER A 37 -22.52 -14.64 8.60
CA SER A 37 -23.95 -14.30 8.51
C SER A 37 -24.47 -14.26 7.07
N LYS A 38 -23.57 -14.05 6.10
CA LYS A 38 -23.84 -14.04 4.66
C LYS A 38 -23.50 -15.36 3.97
N ARG A 39 -23.15 -16.40 4.73
CA ARG A 39 -22.78 -17.73 4.23
C ARG A 39 -21.59 -17.68 3.25
N VAL A 40 -20.68 -16.74 3.45
CA VAL A 40 -19.43 -16.68 2.68
C VAL A 40 -18.44 -17.68 3.28
N HIS A 41 -17.86 -18.51 2.43
CA HIS A 41 -16.87 -19.51 2.84
C HIS A 41 -15.46 -18.92 2.85
N PHE A 42 -14.71 -19.15 3.93
CA PHE A 42 -13.28 -18.85 3.98
C PHE A 42 -12.48 -19.95 3.28
N ALA A 43 -11.52 -19.56 2.45
CA ALA A 43 -10.62 -20.50 1.80
C ALA A 43 -9.66 -21.11 2.83
N THR A 44 -9.83 -22.40 3.14
CA THR A 44 -8.99 -23.13 4.12
C THR A 44 -7.75 -23.76 3.48
N ASN A 45 -7.74 -23.93 2.16
CA ASN A 45 -6.72 -24.63 1.39
C ASN A 45 -5.98 -23.71 0.40
N PHE A 46 -5.95 -22.41 0.65
CA PHE A 46 -5.29 -21.44 -0.21
C PHE A 46 -4.02 -20.89 0.45
N GLY A 47 -2.85 -21.21 -0.13
CA GLY A 47 -1.56 -20.69 0.29
C GLY A 47 -0.98 -19.75 -0.77
N PRO A 48 -1.01 -18.41 -0.59
CA PRO A 48 -0.61 -17.46 -1.63
C PRO A 48 0.87 -17.55 -2.04
N TRP A 49 1.69 -18.18 -1.20
CA TRP A 49 3.12 -18.40 -1.41
C TRP A 49 3.43 -19.75 -2.08
N ASN A 50 2.42 -20.61 -2.27
CA ASN A 50 2.61 -21.96 -2.79
C ASN A 50 2.48 -21.98 -4.32
N GLY A 51 3.43 -22.61 -5.02
CA GLY A 51 3.42 -22.75 -6.47
C GLY A 51 2.16 -23.41 -7.06
N SER A 52 1.49 -24.27 -6.28
CA SER A 52 0.22 -24.91 -6.67
C SER A 52 -0.92 -23.92 -6.91
N THR A 53 -0.85 -22.71 -6.35
CA THR A 53 -1.83 -21.65 -6.58
C THR A 53 -1.66 -20.95 -7.92
N LEU A 54 -0.51 -21.11 -8.58
CA LEU A 54 -0.30 -20.60 -9.94
C LEU A 54 -0.97 -21.54 -10.94
N LYS A 55 -2.18 -21.16 -11.38
CA LYS A 55 -2.97 -21.87 -12.39
C LYS A 55 -2.81 -21.32 -13.81
N ASP A 56 -1.93 -20.33 -13.99
CA ASP A 56 -1.68 -19.75 -15.29
C ASP A 56 -0.94 -20.77 -16.19
N PRO A 57 -1.48 -21.10 -17.38
CA PRO A 57 -0.85 -22.04 -18.31
C PRO A 57 0.59 -21.66 -18.69
N GLN A 58 0.98 -20.38 -18.59
CA GLN A 58 2.35 -19.96 -18.87
C GLN A 58 3.39 -20.54 -17.91
N TYR A 59 2.98 -21.01 -16.74
CA TYR A 59 3.86 -21.61 -15.72
C TYR A 59 3.74 -23.14 -15.63
N LYS A 60 3.02 -23.77 -16.57
CA LYS A 60 2.73 -25.22 -16.52
C LYS A 60 4.00 -26.08 -16.66
N ASP A 61 4.99 -25.59 -17.39
CA ASP A 61 6.22 -26.32 -17.72
C ASP A 61 7.34 -26.08 -16.68
N LEU A 62 7.10 -25.21 -15.69
CA LEU A 62 8.02 -24.95 -14.60
C LEU A 62 8.01 -26.11 -13.59
N THR A 63 9.18 -26.41 -13.03
CA THR A 63 9.30 -27.32 -11.89
C THR A 63 8.53 -26.79 -10.66
N GLU A 64 8.22 -27.65 -9.70
CA GLU A 64 7.53 -27.24 -8.47
C GLU A 64 8.30 -26.15 -7.70
N GLN A 65 9.62 -26.25 -7.67
CA GLN A 65 10.48 -25.26 -7.03
C GLN A 65 10.41 -23.91 -7.75
N GLU A 66 10.50 -23.90 -9.09
CA GLU A 66 10.39 -22.67 -9.88
C GLU A 66 9.01 -22.04 -9.76
N ARG A 67 7.93 -22.86 -9.76
CA ARG A 67 6.57 -22.36 -9.52
C ARG A 67 6.42 -21.74 -8.15
N THR A 68 7.02 -22.33 -7.12
CA THR A 68 6.97 -21.79 -5.76
C THR A 68 7.74 -20.48 -5.66
N SER A 69 8.94 -20.41 -6.23
CA SER A 69 9.71 -19.16 -6.32
C SER A 69 8.91 -18.07 -7.05
N LYS A 70 8.22 -18.43 -8.15
CA LYS A 70 7.39 -17.48 -8.90
C LYS A 70 6.16 -17.03 -8.12
N ALA A 71 5.52 -17.93 -7.37
CA ALA A 71 4.39 -17.60 -6.51
C ALA A 71 4.80 -16.60 -5.43
N CYS A 72 5.96 -16.80 -4.81
CA CYS A 72 6.53 -15.87 -3.85
C CYS A 72 6.79 -14.48 -4.45
N GLU A 73 7.38 -14.42 -5.64
CA GLU A 73 7.62 -13.15 -6.35
C GLU A 73 6.31 -12.41 -6.62
N ILE A 74 5.33 -13.09 -7.20
CA ILE A 74 4.01 -12.52 -7.53
C ILE A 74 3.30 -12.05 -6.26
N GLN A 75 3.35 -12.84 -5.18
CA GLN A 75 2.71 -12.47 -3.92
C GLN A 75 3.37 -11.25 -3.28
N GLN A 76 4.70 -11.20 -3.29
CA GLN A 76 5.43 -10.02 -2.82
C GLN A 76 5.05 -8.76 -3.62
N GLN A 77 4.99 -8.87 -4.95
CA GLN A 77 4.55 -7.76 -5.81
C GLN A 77 3.11 -7.30 -5.49
N ARG A 78 2.19 -8.24 -5.23
CA ARG A 78 0.81 -7.92 -4.83
C ARG A 78 0.78 -7.14 -3.51
N LEU A 79 1.54 -7.57 -2.51
CA LEU A 79 1.61 -6.91 -1.21
C LEU A 79 2.25 -5.52 -1.30
N GLN A 80 3.31 -5.36 -2.09
CA GLN A 80 3.93 -4.06 -2.37
C GLN A 80 2.95 -3.11 -3.06
N ARG A 81 2.24 -3.59 -4.10
CA ARG A 81 1.17 -2.81 -4.75
C ARG A 81 0.09 -2.43 -3.76
N SER A 82 -0.34 -3.35 -2.90
CA SER A 82 -1.34 -3.07 -1.85
C SER A 82 -0.90 -1.88 -0.99
N VAL A 83 0.35 -1.91 -0.49
CA VAL A 83 0.92 -0.80 0.30
C VAL A 83 0.88 0.54 -0.45
N LEU A 84 1.21 0.55 -1.74
CA LEU A 84 1.21 1.79 -2.52
C LEU A 84 -0.19 2.41 -2.64
N HIS A 85 -1.25 1.59 -2.69
CA HIS A 85 -2.64 2.04 -2.80
C HIS A 85 -3.29 2.41 -1.45
N ILE A 86 -2.79 1.87 -0.33
CA ILE A 86 -3.28 2.18 1.01
C ILE A 86 -3.11 3.68 1.30
N ARG A 87 -4.04 4.29 2.04
CA ARG A 87 -3.96 5.71 2.41
C ARG A 87 -2.83 6.00 3.40
N GLU A 88 -2.22 7.17 3.29
CA GLU A 88 -1.03 7.57 4.08
C GLU A 88 -1.11 7.32 5.59
N PRO A 89 -2.23 7.59 6.30
CA PRO A 89 -2.27 7.44 7.76
C PRO A 89 -1.91 6.04 8.26
N VAL A 90 -2.20 5.00 7.48
CA VAL A 90 -1.95 3.59 7.83
C VAL A 90 -0.93 2.91 6.91
N LYS A 91 -0.59 3.52 5.75
CA LYS A 91 0.34 2.99 4.75
C LYS A 91 1.66 2.52 5.36
N PHE A 92 2.32 3.40 6.12
CA PHE A 92 3.66 3.13 6.65
C PHE A 92 3.66 2.06 7.73
N ALA A 93 2.61 2.01 8.56
CA ALA A 93 2.45 0.96 9.56
C ALA A 93 2.27 -0.42 8.91
N VAL A 94 1.45 -0.50 7.85
CA VAL A 94 1.28 -1.73 7.07
C VAL A 94 2.58 -2.14 6.37
N ALA A 95 3.28 -1.20 5.75
CA ALA A 95 4.55 -1.46 5.08
C ALA A 95 5.59 -2.03 6.06
N TYR A 96 5.71 -1.41 7.24
CA TYR A 96 6.62 -1.88 8.28
C TYR A 96 6.23 -3.27 8.79
N TYR A 97 4.93 -3.53 9.00
CA TYR A 97 4.46 -4.87 9.35
C TYR A 97 4.84 -5.90 8.28
N PHE A 98 4.64 -5.62 6.99
CA PHE A 98 5.04 -6.53 5.90
C PHE A 98 6.55 -6.79 5.88
N TYR A 99 7.37 -5.80 6.20
CA TYR A 99 8.81 -5.98 6.34
C TYR A 99 9.17 -6.91 7.51
N GLN A 100 8.52 -6.76 8.66
CA GLN A 100 8.72 -7.66 9.81
C GLN A 100 8.35 -9.11 9.47
N GLN A 101 7.27 -9.31 8.71
CA GLN A 101 6.85 -10.64 8.24
C GLN A 101 7.71 -11.21 7.09
N LYS A 102 8.75 -10.48 6.65
CA LYS A 102 9.58 -10.82 5.48
C LYS A 102 8.79 -10.88 4.16
N TRP A 103 7.63 -10.24 4.11
CA TRP A 103 6.80 -10.15 2.91
C TRP A 103 7.23 -9.01 2.00
N ALA A 104 7.81 -7.95 2.56
CA ALA A 104 8.40 -6.84 1.83
C ALA A 104 9.92 -6.77 2.05
N THR A 105 10.65 -6.29 1.04
CA THR A 105 12.11 -6.13 1.09
C THR A 105 12.50 -4.81 1.76
N LYS A 106 13.71 -4.75 2.31
CA LYS A 106 14.26 -3.49 2.84
C LYS A 106 14.31 -2.40 1.76
N SER A 107 14.72 -2.75 0.54
CA SER A 107 14.77 -1.81 -0.59
C SER A 107 13.42 -1.15 -0.88
N PHE A 108 12.32 -1.90 -0.79
CA PHE A 108 10.98 -1.36 -0.96
C PHE A 108 10.62 -0.37 0.16
N ILE A 109 10.98 -0.67 1.40
CA ILE A 109 10.74 0.23 2.54
C ILE A 109 11.56 1.51 2.41
N ASP A 110 12.83 1.41 2.01
CA ASP A 110 13.71 2.57 1.81
C ASP A 110 13.14 3.48 0.70
N GLN A 111 12.72 2.91 -0.44
CA GLN A 111 12.06 3.64 -1.53
C GLN A 111 10.77 4.33 -1.08
N LEU A 112 9.94 3.62 -0.30
CA LEU A 112 8.69 4.17 0.23
C LEU A 112 8.96 5.36 1.16
N ASN A 113 9.96 5.26 2.03
CA ASN A 113 10.33 6.36 2.93
C ASN A 113 10.90 7.56 2.17
N ASN A 114 11.76 7.34 1.18
CA ASN A 114 12.30 8.43 0.36
C ASN A 114 11.19 9.21 -0.36
N SER A 115 10.15 8.52 -0.87
CA SER A 115 8.98 9.18 -1.47
C SER A 115 8.18 10.05 -0.48
N ARG A 116 8.26 9.75 0.83
CA ARG A 116 7.60 10.50 1.89
C ARG A 116 8.33 11.80 2.22
N TYR A 117 9.67 11.77 2.22
CA TYR A 117 10.51 12.89 2.65
C TYR A 117 10.96 13.79 1.50
N GLY A 118 11.11 13.26 0.27
CA GLY A 118 11.46 14.04 -0.93
C GLY A 118 10.37 15.00 -1.44
N ARG A 119 9.28 15.20 -0.68
CA ARG A 119 8.21 16.18 -0.99
C ARG A 119 8.25 17.40 -0.07
N SER A 120 9.18 17.44 0.89
CA SER A 120 9.27 18.50 1.91
C SER A 120 10.38 19.52 1.65
N GLU A 121 11.40 19.19 0.85
CA GLU A 121 12.51 20.11 0.57
C GLU A 121 12.11 21.28 -0.35
N ASP A 122 11.05 21.13 -1.16
CA ASP A 122 10.59 22.21 -2.06
C ASP A 122 9.75 23.31 -1.38
N ILE A 123 9.37 23.14 -0.09
CA ILE A 123 8.46 24.08 0.60
C ILE A 123 9.20 25.00 1.59
N MET A 124 10.42 24.66 2.03
CA MET A 124 11.14 25.46 3.01
C MET A 124 11.97 26.62 2.42
N ASP A 125 12.10 26.73 1.09
CA ASP A 125 12.92 27.77 0.44
C ASP A 125 12.14 29.06 0.09
N ASN A 126 10.82 29.11 0.36
CA ASN A 126 9.97 30.27 0.01
C ASN A 126 9.61 31.18 1.20
N PHE A 127 10.26 31.02 2.35
CA PHE A 127 10.12 31.92 3.50
C PHE A 127 11.48 32.48 3.93
N SER A 128 12.14 33.21 3.03
CA SER A 128 13.15 34.16 3.46
C SER A 128 13.20 35.36 2.51
N GLU A 129 13.13 36.54 3.14
CA GLU A 129 13.45 37.87 2.63
C GLU A 129 12.51 38.51 1.60
N ASP A 130 11.55 39.29 2.12
CA ASP A 130 11.47 40.68 1.65
C ASP A 130 11.17 41.62 2.83
N THR A 131 12.23 42.03 3.52
CA THR A 131 12.23 43.21 4.38
C THR A 131 13.40 44.07 3.95
N THR A 132 13.21 44.94 2.96
CA THR A 132 13.90 46.24 2.96
C THR A 132 13.08 47.30 2.24
N THR A 133 12.61 48.26 3.04
CA THR A 133 12.20 49.61 2.66
C THR A 133 13.11 50.24 1.61
N ASN A 134 12.54 50.74 0.51
CA ASN A 134 13.14 51.82 -0.26
C ASN A 134 12.18 53.01 -0.30
N VAL A 135 12.54 54.02 0.50
CA VAL A 135 12.03 55.39 0.45
C VAL A 135 12.69 56.08 -0.73
N THR A 136 11.90 56.45 -1.75
CA THR A 136 12.28 57.55 -2.64
C THR A 136 11.04 58.37 -3.02
N ASN A 137 10.95 59.55 -2.41
CA ASN A 137 10.04 60.64 -2.76
C ASN A 137 10.18 61.05 -4.22
N HIS A 138 9.06 61.32 -4.89
CA HIS A 138 8.94 62.39 -5.89
C HIS A 138 7.62 63.14 -5.65
N ASN A 139 7.75 64.33 -5.09
CA ASN A 139 6.68 65.31 -4.98
C ASN A 139 6.34 65.85 -6.37
N ASN A 140 5.06 65.83 -6.75
CA ASN A 140 4.55 66.71 -7.79
C ASN A 140 3.06 66.97 -7.58
N ILE A 141 2.71 68.09 -6.94
CA ILE A 141 1.38 68.70 -7.03
C ILE A 141 1.58 70.20 -7.23
N GLN A 142 1.15 70.67 -8.40
CA GLN A 142 0.91 72.07 -8.75
C GLN A 142 -0.28 72.63 -7.96
N HIS A 143 -0.13 73.86 -7.47
CA HIS A 143 -1.13 74.92 -7.64
C HIS A 143 -0.41 76.26 -7.70
#